data_AF-A0A853D8F7-F1
#
_entry.id   AF-A0A853D8F7-F1
#
_cell.length_a   1.000
_cell.length_b   1.000
_cell.length_c   1.000
_cell.angle_alpha   90.00
_cell.angle_beta   90.00
_cell.angle_gamma   90.00
#
_symmetry.space_group_name_H-M   'P 1'
#
loop_
_entity.id
_entity.type
_entity.pdbx_description
1 polymer ?
#
loop_
_entity_poly.entity_id
_entity_poly.type
_entity_poly.pdbx_seq_one_letter_code
_entity_poly.pdbx_strand_id
1 'polypeptide(L)'
;MSKIKTFEEACEALELDSKKVVPDFSMYPEKHQKAMVAHSKLVIIAEALNEGWQPDWGNSSEYKYEPWFYMGGSSGSGFACDGYAAWNTDSNCGSRLCFKSRELAEYAGEQFTDLYKDYYLM
;
A
#
# COMPACT_ATOMS: atom_id res chain seq x y z
N MET A 1 12.04 7.48 14.95
CA MET A 1 11.62 6.08 14.71
C MET A 1 12.25 5.63 13.40
N SER A 2 12.82 4.42 13.34
CA SER A 2 13.24 3.83 12.08
C SER A 2 12.01 3.63 11.21
N LYS A 3 12.06 4.09 9.96
CA LYS A 3 10.97 3.82 9.00
C LYS A 3 10.89 2.31 8.75
N ILE A 4 9.67 1.78 8.72
CA ILE A 4 9.37 0.37 8.40
C ILE A 4 9.73 0.11 6.94
N LYS A 5 10.67 -0.81 6.69
CA LYS A 5 11.23 -1.12 5.37
C LYS A 5 10.78 -2.47 4.81
N THR A 6 10.31 -3.35 5.69
CA THR A 6 9.91 -4.72 5.31
C THR A 6 8.51 -5.03 5.83
N PHE A 7 7.90 -6.07 5.25
CA PHE A 7 6.61 -6.57 5.72
C PHE A 7 6.74 -7.16 7.14
N GLU A 8 7.86 -7.80 7.46
CA GLU A 8 8.13 -8.37 8.77
C GLU A 8 8.26 -7.28 9.84
N GLU A 9 8.92 -6.16 9.54
CA GLU A 9 8.98 -4.99 10.42
C GLU A 9 7.58 -4.37 10.62
N ALA A 10 6.73 -4.35 9.59
CA ALA A 10 5.35 -3.90 9.72
C ALA A 10 4.53 -4.82 10.65
N CYS A 11 4.71 -6.13 10.51
CA CYS A 11 4.06 -7.11 11.39
C CYS A 11 4.56 -6.96 12.84
N GLU A 12 5.86 -6.79 13.05
CA GLU A 12 6.45 -6.59 14.38
C GLU A 12 5.88 -5.33 15.05
N ALA A 13 5.77 -4.22 14.30
CA ALA A 13 5.21 -2.97 14.81
C ALA A 13 3.72 -3.10 15.23
N LEU A 14 3.00 -4.06 14.67
CA LEU A 14 1.59 -4.35 14.98
C LEU A 14 1.41 -5.60 15.86
N GLU A 15 2.48 -6.18 16.40
CA GLU A 15 2.45 -7.40 17.22
C GLU A 15 1.82 -8.61 16.50
N LEU A 16 2.03 -8.70 15.18
CA LEU A 16 1.50 -9.75 14.31
C LEU A 16 2.54 -10.81 13.96
N ASP A 17 2.10 -12.08 13.81
CA ASP A 17 2.94 -13.16 13.29
C ASP A 17 2.99 -13.12 11.76
N SER A 18 4.09 -12.60 11.20
CA SER A 18 4.29 -12.43 9.75
C SER A 18 4.13 -13.73 8.95
N LYS A 19 4.27 -14.90 9.57
CA LYS A 19 4.10 -16.20 8.91
C LYS A 19 2.65 -16.68 8.83
N LYS A 20 1.73 -16.04 9.56
CA LYS A 20 0.33 -16.48 9.69
C LYS A 20 -0.69 -15.46 9.22
N VAL A 21 -0.34 -14.17 9.18
CA VAL A 21 -1.30 -13.11 8.87
C VAL A 21 -1.65 -12.99 7.39
N VAL A 22 -0.83 -13.55 6.50
CA VAL A 22 -1.17 -13.63 5.07
C VAL A 22 -1.99 -14.91 4.83
N PRO A 23 -3.23 -14.80 4.29
CA PRO A 23 -4.03 -15.98 3.98
C PRO A 23 -3.39 -16.91 2.95
N ASP A 24 -3.75 -18.19 3.01
CA ASP A 24 -3.43 -19.12 1.92
C ASP A 24 -4.36 -18.88 0.73
N PHE A 25 -3.78 -18.43 -0.38
CA PHE A 25 -4.50 -18.20 -1.65
C PHE A 25 -4.37 -19.38 -2.63
N SER A 26 -3.92 -20.56 -2.20
CA SER A 26 -3.77 -21.76 -3.04
C SER A 26 -5.05 -22.16 -3.79
N MET A 27 -6.22 -21.87 -3.22
CA MET A 27 -7.53 -22.13 -3.82
C MET A 27 -8.02 -21.03 -4.76
N TYR A 28 -7.29 -19.92 -4.87
CA TYR A 28 -7.59 -18.82 -5.78
C TYR A 28 -6.99 -19.07 -7.17
N PRO A 29 -7.53 -18.52 -8.27
CA PRO A 29 -6.93 -18.70 -9.60
C PRO A 29 -5.46 -18.27 -9.62
N GLU A 30 -4.57 -19.15 -10.10
CA GLU A 30 -3.10 -18.99 -10.05
C GLU A 30 -2.63 -17.61 -10.53
N LYS A 31 -3.21 -17.13 -11.64
CA LYS A 31 -2.93 -15.82 -12.23
C LYS A 31 -3.07 -14.66 -11.23
N HIS A 32 -3.95 -14.76 -10.23
CA HIS A 32 -4.26 -13.67 -9.31
C HIS A 32 -3.70 -13.87 -7.90
N GLN A 33 -3.13 -15.04 -7.59
CA GLN A 33 -2.62 -15.35 -6.25
C GLN A 33 -1.56 -14.33 -5.80
N LYS A 34 -0.66 -13.93 -6.70
CA LYS A 34 0.41 -12.97 -6.41
C LYS A 34 -0.15 -11.61 -5.97
N ALA A 35 -1.16 -11.10 -6.69
CA ALA A 35 -1.81 -9.84 -6.37
C ALA A 35 -2.53 -9.89 -5.01
N MET A 36 -3.15 -11.02 -4.66
CA MET A 36 -3.82 -11.20 -3.37
C MET A 36 -2.83 -11.21 -2.19
N VAL A 37 -1.69 -11.89 -2.36
CA VAL A 37 -0.59 -11.87 -1.38
C VAL A 37 -0.03 -10.46 -1.23
N ALA A 38 0.24 -9.77 -2.35
CA ALA A 38 0.77 -8.42 -2.33
C ALA A 38 -0.19 -7.44 -1.64
N HIS A 39 -1.48 -7.49 -1.97
CA HIS A 39 -2.50 -6.67 -1.32
C HIS A 39 -2.55 -6.91 0.19
N SER A 40 -2.57 -8.18 0.62
CA SER A 40 -2.62 -8.53 2.05
C SER A 40 -1.44 -7.93 2.83
N LYS A 41 -0.24 -7.95 2.24
CA LYS A 41 0.95 -7.33 2.83
C LYS A 41 0.86 -5.82 2.85
N LEU A 42 0.45 -5.21 1.74
CA LEU A 42 0.36 -3.75 1.60
C LEU A 42 -0.62 -3.12 2.59
N VAL A 43 -1.75 -3.78 2.90
CA VAL A 43 -2.70 -3.29 3.89
C VAL A 43 -2.08 -3.21 5.29
N ILE A 44 -1.35 -4.26 5.70
CA ILE A 44 -0.66 -4.31 7.01
C ILE A 44 0.46 -3.26 7.07
N ILE A 45 1.21 -3.11 5.97
CA ILE A 45 2.25 -2.08 5.85
C ILE A 45 1.63 -0.68 5.98
N ALA A 46 0.52 -0.41 5.29
CA ALA A 46 -0.15 0.87 5.36
C ALA A 46 -0.66 1.19 6.78
N GLU A 47 -1.25 0.20 7.46
CA GLU A 47 -1.67 0.32 8.86
C GLU A 47 -0.50 0.65 9.79
N ALA A 48 0.60 -0.09 9.67
CA ALA A 48 1.78 0.11 10.50
C ALA A 48 2.43 1.49 10.25
N LEU A 49 2.53 1.91 8.98
CA LEU A 49 3.07 3.22 8.59
C LEU A 49 2.20 4.39 9.08
N ASN A 50 0.88 4.20 9.16
CA ASN A 50 -0.04 5.24 9.59
C ASN A 50 -0.02 5.48 11.11
N GLU A 51 0.52 4.55 11.90
CA GLU A 51 0.67 4.67 13.36
C GLU A 51 -0.65 5.00 14.05
N GLY A 52 -1.72 4.27 13.70
CA GLY A 52 -3.06 4.45 14.27
C GLY A 52 -3.89 5.59 13.65
N TRP A 53 -3.35 6.34 12.69
CA TRP A 53 -4.17 7.25 11.89
C TRP A 53 -5.21 6.46 11.08
N GLN A 54 -6.44 6.96 11.08
CA GLN A 54 -7.55 6.45 10.29
C GLN A 54 -8.21 7.63 9.57
N PRO A 55 -8.54 7.52 8.28
CA PRO A 55 -9.16 8.60 7.53
C PRO A 55 -10.53 8.96 8.10
N ASP A 56 -10.74 10.24 8.41
CA ASP A 56 -12.05 10.81 8.76
C ASP A 56 -12.79 11.24 7.48
N TRP A 57 -13.69 10.38 7.02
CA TRP A 57 -14.55 10.63 5.86
C TRP A 57 -15.65 11.66 6.12
N GLY A 58 -15.81 12.17 7.34
CA GLY A 58 -16.68 13.32 7.62
C GLY A 58 -15.96 14.66 7.43
N ASN A 59 -14.63 14.66 7.39
CA ASN A 59 -13.81 15.88 7.37
C ASN A 59 -13.30 16.20 5.97
N SER A 60 -13.99 17.09 5.24
CA SER A 60 -13.61 17.56 3.89
C SER A 60 -12.29 18.33 3.82
N SER A 61 -11.75 18.75 4.96
CA SER A 61 -10.46 19.43 5.04
C SER A 61 -9.30 18.49 5.30
N GLU A 62 -9.56 17.22 5.62
CA GLU A 62 -8.52 16.21 5.79
C GLU A 62 -8.17 15.56 4.44
N TYR A 63 -6.99 15.91 3.93
CA TYR A 63 -6.44 15.27 2.75
C TYR A 63 -6.03 13.83 3.02
N LYS A 64 -6.24 13.01 2.00
CA LYS A 64 -6.02 11.57 2.01
C LYS A 64 -5.12 11.25 0.83
N TYR A 65 -4.01 10.56 1.09
CA TYR A 65 -2.95 10.38 0.10
C TYR A 65 -2.76 8.92 -0.28
N GLU A 66 -2.60 8.63 -1.56
CA GLU A 66 -2.29 7.28 -2.06
C GLU A 66 -1.05 7.34 -2.96
N PRO A 67 -0.18 6.32 -2.98
CA PRO A 67 0.96 6.31 -3.89
C PRO A 67 0.48 6.27 -5.34
N TRP A 68 1.07 7.11 -6.19
CA TRP A 68 0.73 7.19 -7.60
C TRP A 68 1.84 6.58 -8.45
N PHE A 69 1.48 5.71 -9.39
CA PHE A 69 2.44 4.98 -10.22
C PHE A 69 2.27 5.33 -11.70
N TYR A 70 3.38 5.57 -12.39
CA TYR A 70 3.40 5.65 -13.84
C TYR A 70 3.47 4.23 -14.43
N MET A 71 2.47 3.87 -15.25
CA MET A 71 2.24 2.51 -15.75
C MET A 71 2.66 2.33 -17.24
N GLY A 72 3.57 3.15 -17.76
CA GLY A 72 3.90 3.21 -19.20
C GLY A 72 5.33 2.83 -19.57
N GLY A 73 5.49 1.93 -20.55
CA GLY A 73 6.72 1.76 -21.34
C GLY A 73 6.96 0.33 -21.87
N SER A 74 7.03 0.16 -23.20
CA SER A 74 7.38 -1.07 -23.94
C SER A 74 8.84 -1.55 -23.75
N SER A 75 9.56 -1.01 -22.77
CA SER A 75 10.97 -1.25 -22.52
C SER A 75 11.21 -1.45 -21.03
N GLY A 76 10.87 -2.64 -20.52
CA GLY A 76 11.45 -3.28 -19.32
C GLY A 76 11.32 -2.61 -17.94
N SER A 77 10.97 -1.33 -17.83
CA SER A 77 10.95 -0.58 -16.56
C SER A 77 9.72 0.32 -16.37
N GLY A 78 8.62 0.08 -17.11
CA GLY A 78 7.41 0.92 -17.15
C GLY A 78 6.54 0.96 -15.89
N PHE A 79 7.10 0.69 -14.71
CA PHE A 79 6.44 0.85 -13.42
C PHE A 79 7.37 1.58 -12.46
N ALA A 80 7.02 2.84 -12.13
CA ALA A 80 7.75 3.66 -11.17
C ALA A 80 6.76 4.44 -10.31
N CYS A 81 7.09 4.61 -9.03
CA CYS A 81 6.39 5.57 -8.17
C CYS A 81 6.66 6.98 -8.73
N ASP A 82 5.60 7.65 -9.15
CA ASP A 82 5.63 9.02 -9.70
C ASP A 82 5.28 10.06 -8.62
N GLY A 83 4.90 9.58 -7.43
CA GLY A 83 4.66 10.39 -6.25
C GLY A 83 3.41 9.92 -5.52
N TYR A 84 2.42 10.80 -5.40
CA TYR A 84 1.21 10.58 -4.64
C TYR A 84 0.02 11.32 -5.27
N ALA A 85 -1.18 10.76 -5.09
CA ALA A 85 -2.44 11.42 -5.37
C ALA A 85 -3.04 11.97 -4.05
N ALA A 86 -3.68 13.13 -4.11
CA ALA A 86 -4.37 13.75 -2.98
C ALA A 86 -5.86 13.86 -3.26
N TRP A 87 -6.67 13.39 -2.31
CA TRP A 87 -8.12 13.36 -2.45
C TRP A 87 -8.81 14.18 -1.34
N ASN A 88 -9.89 14.88 -1.69
CA ASN A 88 -10.83 15.48 -0.73
C ASN A 88 -11.95 14.45 -0.39
N THR A 89 -12.77 14.76 0.62
CA THR A 89 -13.79 13.83 1.18
C THR A 89 -14.86 13.31 0.22
N ASP A 90 -15.00 13.87 -0.98
CA ASP A 90 -15.92 13.38 -2.02
C ASP A 90 -15.38 12.12 -2.76
N SER A 91 -14.76 11.20 -2.00
CA SER A 91 -13.68 10.27 -2.32
C SER A 91 -13.80 9.38 -3.58
N ASN A 92 -12.71 9.33 -4.36
CA ASN A 92 -12.37 8.25 -5.33
C ASN A 92 -11.32 7.25 -4.77
N CYS A 93 -10.97 7.33 -3.48
CA CYS A 93 -9.85 6.59 -2.86
C CYS A 93 -10.29 5.65 -1.73
N GLY A 94 -9.52 4.59 -1.49
CA GLY A 94 -9.86 3.53 -0.53
C GLY A 94 -9.09 3.66 0.79
N SER A 95 -9.74 3.40 1.93
CA SER A 95 -9.12 3.57 3.26
C SER A 95 -7.87 2.69 3.51
N ARG A 96 -7.81 1.51 2.89
CA ARG A 96 -6.82 0.47 3.22
C ARG A 96 -5.40 0.74 2.71
N LEU A 97 -5.25 1.60 1.70
CA LEU A 97 -3.95 1.96 1.11
C LEU A 97 -3.75 3.48 1.10
N CYS A 98 -4.46 4.16 2.00
CA CYS A 98 -4.40 5.60 2.17
C CYS A 98 -3.46 5.98 3.31
N PHE A 99 -2.80 7.11 3.20
CA PHE A 99 -1.79 7.61 4.13
C PHE A 99 -2.10 9.02 4.61
N LYS A 100 -1.69 9.30 5.86
CA LYS A 100 -1.90 10.59 6.54
C LYS A 100 -1.13 11.77 5.92
N SER A 101 -0.07 11.51 5.14
CA SER A 101 0.72 12.55 4.51
C SER A 101 1.24 12.14 3.14
N ARG A 102 1.54 13.15 2.32
CA ARG A 102 2.23 13.03 1.04
C ARG A 102 3.51 12.19 1.17
N GLU A 103 4.37 12.56 2.11
CA GLU A 103 5.71 11.97 2.26
C GLU A 103 5.62 10.49 2.65
N LEU A 104 4.57 10.12 3.38
CA LEU A 104 4.32 8.74 3.75
C LEU A 104 3.81 7.92 2.57
N ALA A 105 2.93 8.49 1.74
CA ALA A 105 2.48 7.85 0.49
C ALA A 105 3.62 7.67 -0.51
N GLU A 106 4.43 8.70 -0.75
CA GLU A 106 5.62 8.61 -1.61
C GLU A 106 6.59 7.54 -1.08
N TYR A 107 6.88 7.56 0.23
CA TYR A 107 7.74 6.56 0.86
C TYR A 107 7.20 5.14 0.71
N ALA A 108 5.91 4.92 0.96
CA ALA A 108 5.29 3.61 0.83
C ALA A 108 5.39 3.11 -0.62
N GLY A 109 5.10 3.98 -1.59
CA GLY A 109 5.19 3.66 -3.01
C GLY A 109 6.59 3.29 -3.45
N GLU A 110 7.61 4.03 -3.02
CA GLU A 110 9.01 3.77 -3.35
C GLU A 110 9.55 2.52 -2.64
N GLN A 111 9.40 2.46 -1.31
CA GLN A 111 9.96 1.39 -0.47
C GLN A 111 9.38 0.02 -0.81
N PHE A 112 8.09 -0.03 -1.14
CA PHE A 112 7.36 -1.28 -1.41
C PHE A 112 6.95 -1.40 -2.87
N THR A 113 7.71 -0.76 -3.79
CA THR A 113 7.44 -0.73 -5.24
C THR A 113 7.13 -2.11 -5.80
N ASP A 114 7.88 -3.15 -5.42
CA ASP A 114 7.68 -4.50 -5.97
C ASP A 114 6.37 -5.16 -5.50
N LEU A 115 5.93 -4.88 -4.27
CA LEU A 115 4.59 -5.32 -3.83
C LEU A 115 3.50 -4.58 -4.60
N TYR A 116 3.68 -3.28 -4.85
CA TYR A 116 2.72 -2.53 -5.67
C TYR A 116 2.70 -3.01 -7.13
N LYS A 117 3.84 -3.39 -7.72
CA LYS A 117 3.88 -4.06 -9.05
C LYS A 117 3.07 -5.34 -9.04
N ASP A 118 3.31 -6.19 -8.05
CA ASP A 118 2.63 -7.48 -7.92
C ASP A 118 1.12 -7.32 -7.73
N TYR A 119 0.69 -6.22 -7.14
CA TYR A 119 -0.73 -5.90 -6.93
C TYR A 119 -1.39 -5.28 -8.17
N TYR A 120 -0.74 -4.33 -8.84
CA TYR A 120 -1.35 -3.55 -9.94
C TYR A 120 -1.23 -4.19 -11.32
N LEU A 121 -0.25 -5.09 -11.53
CA LEU A 121 0.01 -5.69 -12.84
C LEU A 121 -0.58 -7.10 -12.98
N MET A 122 -0.93 -7.48 -14.21
CA MET A 122 -1.53 -8.78 -14.58
C MET A 122 -0.56 -9.72 -15.29
#